data_AF-A0A847Z9Q9-F1
#
_entry.id   AF-A0A847Z9Q9-F1
#
_cell.length_a   1.000
_cell.length_b   1.000
_cell.length_c   1.000
_cell.angle_alpha   90.00
_cell.angle_beta   90.00
_cell.angle_gamma   90.00
#
_symmetry.space_group_name_H-M   'P 1'
#
loop_
_entity.id
_entity.type
_entity.pdbx_description
1 polymer ?
#
loop_
_entity_poly.entity_id
_entity_poly.type
_entity_poly.pdbx_seq_one_letter_code
_entity_poly.pdbx_strand_id
1 'polypeptide(L)'
;MTAIHHNGRIDETGIMFPAADGFPLAGAFRTWRRWSHKGDYLMGELADRLKPNCCNDIRAPIAFCVFSADPLTTAESAQKLLTGMPNARTEFHVLRPSDLGVRALGHQNLFRRKNEAAWPKIWDAAI
;
A
#
# COMPACT_ATOMS: atom_id res chain seq x y z
N MET A 1 -32.16 0.11 -16.08
CA MET A 1 -32.62 1.37 -16.70
C MET A 1 -31.47 1.93 -17.53
N THR A 2 -31.59 1.72 -18.84
CA THR A 2 -31.00 2.37 -20.01
C THR A 2 -29.56 2.91 -19.99
N ALA A 3 -28.77 2.39 -20.92
CA ALA A 3 -27.45 2.86 -21.35
C ALA A 3 -27.52 4.22 -22.06
N ILE A 4 -26.48 5.05 -21.91
CA ILE A 4 -26.08 6.05 -22.90
C ILE A 4 -24.59 5.91 -23.15
N HIS A 5 -24.25 5.58 -24.39
CA HIS A 5 -22.91 5.47 -24.92
C HIS A 5 -22.28 6.86 -25.10
N HIS A 6 -21.10 7.07 -24.53
CA HIS A 6 -19.99 7.82 -25.13
C HIS A 6 -18.68 7.43 -24.42
N ASN A 7 -17.92 6.52 -25.05
CA ASN A 7 -16.47 6.24 -24.90
C ASN A 7 -15.75 6.26 -23.53
N GLY A 8 -16.45 6.21 -22.40
CA GLY A 8 -15.85 5.96 -21.08
C GLY A 8 -16.26 4.61 -20.54
N ARG A 9 -15.35 3.64 -20.46
CA ARG A 9 -15.55 2.47 -19.60
C ARG A 9 -15.37 2.94 -18.15
N ILE A 10 -16.45 2.97 -17.39
CA ILE A 10 -16.45 3.14 -15.94
C ILE A 10 -16.26 1.73 -15.36
N ASP A 11 -15.25 1.51 -14.52
CA ASP A 11 -15.19 0.32 -13.66
C ASP A 11 -15.65 0.66 -12.24
N GLU A 12 -15.89 -0.38 -11.44
CA GLU A 12 -16.77 -0.45 -10.26
C GLU A 12 -16.36 0.44 -9.07
N THR A 13 -15.33 1.27 -9.23
CA THR A 13 -14.79 2.18 -8.21
C THR A 13 -15.14 3.65 -8.42
N GLY A 14 -15.71 4.02 -9.58
CA GLY A 14 -16.13 5.40 -9.86
C GLY A 14 -14.99 6.40 -10.04
N ILE A 15 -13.74 5.94 -10.19
CA ILE A 15 -12.59 6.82 -10.46
C ILE A 15 -12.35 6.89 -11.97
N MET A 16 -12.74 8.00 -12.59
CA MET A 16 -12.43 8.30 -13.98
C MET A 16 -10.99 8.86 -14.07
N PHE A 17 -10.05 8.04 -14.54
CA PHE A 17 -8.75 8.55 -14.96
C PHE A 17 -8.85 8.95 -16.44
N PRO A 18 -8.79 10.24 -16.80
CA PRO A 18 -8.80 10.62 -18.20
C PRO A 18 -7.57 10.00 -18.88
N ALA A 19 -7.82 9.33 -20.02
CA ALA A 19 -6.78 9.00 -20.98
C ALA A 19 -6.30 10.32 -21.61
N ALA A 20 -5.42 11.02 -20.90
CA ALA A 20 -4.69 12.15 -21.44
C ALA A 20 -3.24 11.72 -21.54
N ASP A 21 -2.84 11.45 -22.78
CA ASP A 21 -1.48 11.24 -23.21
C ASP A 21 -0.70 12.53 -22.87
N GLY A 22 -0.13 12.57 -21.66
CA GLY A 22 0.51 13.77 -21.12
C GLY A 22 0.45 13.93 -19.61
N PHE A 23 -0.42 13.19 -18.90
CA PHE A 23 -0.41 13.21 -17.43
C PHE A 23 0.49 12.09 -16.87
N PRO A 24 1.55 12.42 -16.10
CA PRO A 24 2.47 11.41 -15.53
C PRO A 24 1.74 10.39 -14.63
N LEU A 25 0.55 10.75 -14.13
CA LEU A 25 -0.31 9.90 -13.30
C LEU A 25 -0.81 8.65 -14.04
N ALA A 26 -1.13 8.74 -15.34
CA ALA A 26 -1.64 7.58 -16.08
C ALA A 26 -0.55 6.51 -16.27
N GLY A 27 0.69 6.94 -16.56
CA GLY A 27 1.85 6.05 -16.65
C GLY A 27 2.23 5.43 -15.31
N ALA A 28 2.19 6.24 -14.24
CA ALA A 28 2.44 5.78 -12.89
C ALA A 28 1.38 4.74 -12.45
N PHE A 29 0.09 5.00 -12.68
CA PHE A 29 -0.98 4.08 -12.33
C PHE A 29 -0.90 2.76 -13.09
N ARG A 30 -0.61 2.78 -14.41
CA ARG A 30 -0.39 1.55 -15.19
C ARG A 30 0.77 0.72 -14.65
N THR A 31 1.85 1.38 -14.24
CA THR A 31 3.02 0.72 -13.66
C THR A 31 2.70 0.12 -12.30
N TRP A 32 2.08 0.88 -11.41
CA TRP A 32 1.63 0.41 -10.10
C TRP A 32 0.64 -0.75 -10.22
N ARG A 33 -0.39 -0.62 -11.07
CA ARG A 33 -1.37 -1.68 -11.33
C ARG A 33 -0.69 -2.96 -11.81
N ARG A 34 0.33 -2.87 -12.68
CA ARG A 34 1.10 -4.04 -13.12
C ARG A 34 1.82 -4.71 -11.95
N TRP A 35 2.48 -3.95 -11.08
CA TRP A 35 3.12 -4.51 -9.88
C TRP A 35 2.10 -5.16 -8.93
N SER A 36 0.97 -4.51 -8.68
CA SER A 36 -0.08 -5.04 -7.78
C SER A 36 -0.70 -6.36 -8.25
N HIS A 37 -0.59 -6.71 -9.53
CA HIS A 37 -1.06 -7.98 -10.08
C HIS A 37 0.02 -9.07 -10.16
N LYS A 38 1.25 -8.79 -9.73
CA LYS A 38 2.35 -9.77 -9.70
C LYS A 38 2.46 -10.42 -8.33
N GLY A 39 2.75 -11.73 -8.31
CA GLY A 39 2.92 -12.49 -7.07
C GLY A 39 4.09 -12.01 -6.21
N ASP A 40 5.14 -11.47 -6.84
CA ASP A 40 6.34 -10.88 -6.22
C ASP A 40 6.25 -9.34 -6.13
N TYR A 41 5.08 -8.77 -6.39
CA TYR A 41 4.87 -7.31 -6.45
C TYR A 41 5.82 -6.62 -7.44
N LEU A 42 6.76 -5.80 -6.96
CA LEU A 42 7.76 -5.14 -7.81
C LEU A 42 9.17 -5.76 -7.71
N MET A 43 9.36 -6.83 -6.94
CA MET A 43 10.70 -7.32 -6.55
C MET A 43 11.59 -7.69 -7.73
N GLY A 44 11.05 -8.40 -8.74
CA GLY A 44 11.82 -8.70 -9.95
C GLY A 44 12.28 -7.45 -10.71
N GLU A 45 11.44 -6.40 -10.76
CA GLU A 45 11.85 -5.13 -11.39
C GLU A 45 12.84 -4.35 -10.51
N LEU A 46 12.72 -4.44 -9.17
CA LEU A 46 13.64 -3.85 -8.21
C LEU A 46 15.07 -4.42 -8.36
N ALA A 47 15.18 -5.72 -8.62
CA ALA A 47 16.44 -6.44 -8.79
C ALA A 47 17.15 -6.17 -10.13
N ASP A 48 16.47 -5.56 -11.11
CA ASP A 48 16.98 -5.38 -12.46
C ASP A 48 16.73 -3.96 -12.98
N ARG A 49 15.55 -3.73 -13.58
CA ARG A 49 15.23 -2.50 -14.32
C ARG A 49 15.21 -1.22 -13.47
N LEU A 50 14.95 -1.31 -12.17
CA LEU A 50 14.89 -0.17 -11.26
C LEU A 50 16.23 0.12 -10.58
N LYS A 51 17.35 -0.38 -11.12
CA LYS A 51 18.69 0.05 -10.70
C LYS A 51 19.08 1.38 -11.36
N PRO A 52 19.86 2.22 -10.68
CA PRO A 52 20.27 2.07 -9.27
C PRO A 52 19.10 2.36 -8.32
N ASN A 53 19.05 1.64 -7.21
CA ASN A 53 18.18 1.95 -6.06
C ASN A 53 18.97 1.74 -4.76
N CYS A 54 18.48 2.32 -3.67
CA CYS A 54 19.14 2.28 -2.37
C CYS A 54 18.52 1.24 -1.42
N CYS A 55 17.63 0.36 -1.89
CA CYS A 55 16.87 -0.50 -0.99
C CYS A 55 17.76 -1.48 -0.22
N ASN A 56 18.86 -1.94 -0.83
CA ASN A 56 19.89 -2.75 -0.17
C ASN A 56 20.75 -1.95 0.83
N ASP A 57 20.79 -0.63 0.73
CA ASP A 57 21.63 0.22 1.60
C ASP A 57 20.89 0.63 2.88
N ILE A 58 19.58 0.37 2.95
CA ILE A 58 18.77 0.69 4.12
C ILE A 58 19.20 -0.21 5.29
N ARG A 59 19.80 0.39 6.32
CA ARG A 59 20.17 -0.26 7.59
C ARG A 59 19.35 0.23 8.79
N ALA A 60 18.55 1.29 8.59
CA ALA A 60 17.75 1.88 9.65
C ALA A 60 16.72 0.86 10.18
N PRO A 61 16.35 0.94 11.48
CA PRO A 61 15.21 0.21 11.99
C PRO A 61 13.92 0.59 11.25
N ILE A 62 13.11 -0.40 10.91
CA ILE A 62 11.80 -0.18 10.27
C ILE A 62 10.75 -0.96 11.05
N ALA A 63 9.77 -0.27 11.61
CA ALA A 63 8.55 -0.87 12.11
C ALA A 63 7.48 -0.89 11.02
N PHE A 64 7.07 -2.08 10.60
CA PHE A 64 5.96 -2.30 9.67
C PHE A 64 4.69 -2.63 10.45
N CYS A 65 3.76 -1.69 10.53
CA CYS A 65 2.46 -1.90 11.14
C CYS A 65 1.40 -2.22 10.07
N VAL A 66 0.84 -3.42 10.14
CA VAL A 66 -0.20 -3.92 9.24
C VAL A 66 -1.50 -4.08 10.00
N PHE A 67 -2.60 -3.56 9.45
CA PHE A 67 -3.90 -3.63 10.11
C PHE A 67 -4.70 -4.83 9.61
N SER A 68 -5.17 -5.68 10.52
CA SER A 68 -5.84 -6.94 10.16
C SER A 68 -7.13 -6.77 9.35
N ALA A 69 -7.74 -5.57 9.38
CA ALA A 69 -8.96 -5.23 8.66
C ALA A 69 -8.69 -4.42 7.38
N ASP A 70 -7.43 -4.27 6.96
CA ASP A 70 -7.06 -3.62 5.70
C ASP A 70 -7.01 -4.63 4.53
N PRO A 71 -7.94 -4.56 3.56
CA PRO A 71 -7.90 -5.45 2.40
C PRO A 71 -6.84 -5.05 1.36
N LEU A 72 -6.29 -3.83 1.43
CA LEU A 72 -5.34 -3.33 0.42
C LEU A 72 -3.89 -3.69 0.78
N THR A 73 -3.55 -3.64 2.07
CA THR A 73 -2.20 -4.00 2.56
C THR A 73 -2.29 -5.17 3.53
N THR A 74 -2.33 -6.37 2.97
CA THR A 74 -2.34 -7.61 3.75
C THR A 74 -0.97 -7.88 4.36
N ALA A 75 -0.93 -8.73 5.40
CA ALA A 75 0.33 -9.13 6.00
C ALA A 75 1.27 -9.79 4.98
N GLU A 76 0.71 -10.60 4.07
CA GLU A 76 1.46 -11.25 3.01
C GLU A 76 2.08 -10.23 2.04
N SER A 77 1.33 -9.23 1.57
CA SER A 77 1.87 -8.24 0.64
C SER A 77 2.92 -7.34 1.30
N ALA A 78 2.74 -7.00 2.57
CA ALA A 78 3.72 -6.25 3.35
C ALA A 78 5.02 -7.04 3.58
N GLN A 79 4.93 -8.34 3.86
CA GLN A 79 6.11 -9.21 3.98
C GLN A 79 6.90 -9.29 2.66
N LYS A 80 6.21 -9.38 1.52
CA LYS A 80 6.87 -9.32 0.19
C LYS A 80 7.60 -8.00 -0.03
N LEU A 81 7.00 -6.87 0.36
CA LEU A 81 7.65 -5.57 0.26
C LEU A 81 8.95 -5.51 1.07
N LEU A 82 8.96 -6.11 2.27
CA LEU A 82 10.16 -6.17 3.12
C LEU A 82 11.32 -6.92 2.49
N THR A 83 11.07 -7.89 1.61
CA THR A 83 12.15 -8.61 0.90
C THR A 83 13.01 -7.69 0.02
N GLY A 84 12.48 -6.54 -0.38
CA GLY A 84 13.22 -5.53 -1.13
C GLY A 84 14.22 -4.74 -0.28
N MET A 85 14.14 -4.81 1.05
CA MET A 85 15.02 -4.10 1.99
C MET A 85 15.75 -5.10 2.91
N PRO A 86 16.56 -6.01 2.34
CA PRO A 86 17.07 -7.17 3.06
C PRO A 86 18.03 -6.84 4.20
N ASN A 87 18.63 -5.64 4.20
CA ASN A 87 19.60 -5.23 5.21
C ASN A 87 19.02 -4.32 6.31
N ALA A 88 17.72 -4.04 6.27
CA ALA A 88 17.04 -3.24 7.28
C ALA A 88 16.78 -4.08 8.54
N ARG A 89 16.89 -3.48 9.73
CA ARG A 89 16.42 -4.13 10.97
C ARG A 89 14.91 -3.96 11.05
N THR A 90 14.16 -4.99 10.69
CA THR A 90 12.70 -4.90 10.54
C THR A 90 11.97 -5.50 11.74
N GLU A 91 10.93 -4.79 12.19
CA GLU A 91 9.93 -5.29 13.11
C GLU A 91 8.58 -5.31 12.39
N PHE A 92 7.80 -6.36 12.58
CA PHE A 92 6.56 -6.56 11.84
C PHE A 92 5.40 -6.78 12.81
N HIS A 93 4.46 -5.83 12.81
CA HIS A 93 3.38 -5.74 13.78
C HIS A 93 2.03 -5.89 13.07
N VAL A 94 1.30 -6.96 13.36
CA VAL A 94 -0.08 -7.11 12.88
C VAL A 94 -1.02 -6.62 13.97
N LEU A 95 -1.68 -5.48 13.73
CA LEU A 95 -2.50 -4.78 14.70
C LEU A 95 -3.99 -4.99 14.40
N ARG A 96 -4.76 -5.38 15.42
CA ARG A 96 -6.21 -5.51 15.31
C ARG A 96 -6.89 -4.22 15.78
N PRO A 97 -8.00 -3.80 15.15
CA PRO A 97 -8.75 -2.63 15.60
C PRO A 97 -9.18 -2.71 17.09
N SER A 98 -9.50 -3.92 17.57
CA SER A 98 -9.88 -4.18 18.97
C SER A 98 -8.81 -3.76 19.96
N ASP A 99 -7.55 -4.08 19.66
CA ASP A 99 -6.41 -3.85 20.54
C ASP A 99 -6.10 -2.33 20.59
N LEU A 100 -6.41 -1.67 19.48
CA LEU A 100 -6.30 -0.22 19.31
C LEU A 100 -7.50 0.55 19.87
N GLY A 101 -8.55 -0.13 20.34
CA GLY A 101 -9.74 0.51 20.93
C GLY A 101 -10.64 1.21 19.91
N VAL A 102 -10.59 0.78 18.65
CA VAL A 102 -11.39 1.36 17.56
C VAL A 102 -12.16 0.28 16.83
N ARG A 103 -13.30 0.65 16.23
CA ARG A 103 -14.20 -0.32 15.57
C ARG A 103 -13.60 -0.94 14.30
N ALA A 104 -12.92 -0.13 13.49
CA ALA A 104 -12.33 -0.57 12.23
C ALA A 104 -11.18 0.35 11.81
N LEU A 105 -10.09 -0.26 11.36
CA LEU A 105 -8.94 0.40 10.75
C LEU A 105 -8.65 -0.28 9.41
N GLY A 106 -8.70 0.50 8.34
CA GLY A 106 -8.27 0.09 7.01
C GLY A 106 -7.33 1.15 6.43
N HIS A 107 -6.77 0.88 5.24
CA HIS A 107 -5.64 1.61 4.67
C HIS A 107 -5.65 3.14 4.88
N GLN A 108 -6.70 3.80 4.42
CA GLN A 108 -6.83 5.26 4.48
C GLN A 108 -7.55 5.74 5.74
N ASN A 109 -8.39 4.88 6.33
CA ASN A 109 -9.23 5.27 7.45
C ASN A 109 -8.43 5.45 8.75
N LEU A 110 -7.20 4.91 8.83
CA LEU A 110 -6.26 5.18 9.92
C LEU A 110 -6.13 6.67 10.24
N PHE A 111 -6.03 7.51 9.22
CA PHE A 111 -5.76 8.94 9.36
C PHE A 111 -7.02 9.78 9.65
N ARG A 112 -8.20 9.17 9.72
CA ARG A 112 -9.43 9.90 10.07
C ARG A 112 -9.42 10.24 11.55
N ARG A 113 -9.88 11.45 11.89
CA ARG A 113 -9.98 11.96 13.27
C ARG A 113 -10.65 10.99 14.25
N LYS A 114 -11.70 10.27 13.80
CA LYS A 114 -12.41 9.26 14.62
C LYS A 114 -11.53 8.11 15.13
N ASN A 115 -10.33 7.94 14.57
CA ASN A 115 -9.39 6.88 14.89
C ASN A 115 -8.14 7.39 15.63
N GLU A 116 -8.10 8.66 16.05
CA GLU A 116 -6.97 9.25 16.76
C GLU A 116 -6.54 8.46 18.01
N ALA A 117 -7.50 7.87 18.72
CA ALA A 117 -7.22 7.04 19.91
C ALA A 117 -6.33 5.82 19.61
N ALA A 118 -6.23 5.40 18.35
CA ALA A 118 -5.34 4.31 17.94
C ALA A 118 -3.88 4.78 17.76
N TRP A 119 -3.63 6.05 17.48
CA TRP A 119 -2.28 6.51 17.07
C TRP A 119 -1.22 6.35 18.16
N PRO A 120 -1.45 6.72 19.43
CA PRO A 120 -0.47 6.48 20.50
C PRO A 120 -0.14 5.00 20.65
N LYS A 121 -1.15 4.12 20.57
CA LYS A 121 -0.95 2.67 20.67
C LYS A 121 -0.17 2.10 19.48
N ILE A 122 -0.37 2.63 18.28
CA ILE A 122 0.42 2.25 17.10
C ILE A 122 1.87 2.71 17.25
N TRP A 123 2.08 3.90 17.81
CA TRP A 123 3.40 4.44 18.10
C TRP A 123 4.14 3.59 19.13
N ASP A 124 3.50 3.28 20.25
CA ASP A 124 4.07 2.44 21.31
C ASP A 124 4.32 0.99 20.87
N ALA A 125 3.59 0.50 19.86
CA ALA A 125 3.87 -0.81 19.27
C ALA A 125 5.11 -0.77 18.35
N ALA A 126 5.48 0.40 17.83
CA ALA A 126 6.52 0.56 16.82
C ALA A 126 7.88 1.04 17.37
N ILE A 127 7.91 1.61 18.58
CA ILE A 127 9.11 2.16 19.22
C ILE A 127 9.16 1.85 20.71
#